data_AF-A0A351TBX0-F1
#
_entry.id   AF-A0A351TBX0-F1
#
_cell.length_a   1.000
_cell.length_b   1.000
_cell.length_c   1.000
_cell.angle_alpha   90.00
_cell.angle_beta   90.00
_cell.angle_gamma   90.00
#
_symmetry.space_group_name_H-M   'P 1'
#
loop_
_entity.id
_entity.type
_entity.pdbx_description
1 polymer ?
#
loop_
_entity_poly.entity_id
_entity_poly.type
_entity_poly.pdbx_seq_one_letter_code
_entity_poly.pdbx_strand_id
1 'polypeptide(L)' 'MEESVYKAIKKHMRKNVLEKKLRLDGRKLNEVRPVFGEFGVLPRTHGSALFQR' A
#
# COMPACT_ATOMS: atom_id res chain seq x y z
N MET A 1 3.48 6.88 27.41
CA MET A 1 4.63 6.68 26.50
C MET A 1 4.21 6.27 25.10
N GLU A 2 3.17 5.46 24.92
CA GLU A 2 2.72 5.05 23.58
C GLU A 2 2.25 6.21 22.69
N GLU A 3 1.56 7.20 23.26
CA GLU A 3 1.04 8.33 22.49
C GLU A 3 2.14 9.26 21.95
N SER A 4 3.24 9.46 22.70
CA SER A 4 4.37 10.28 22.26
C SER A 4 5.13 9.59 21.12
N VAL A 5 5.31 8.27 21.21
CA VAL A 5 5.91 7.46 20.13
C VAL A 5 5.05 7.52 18.87
N TYR A 6 3.73 7.36 19.00
CA TYR A 6 2.82 7.48 17.86
C TYR A 6 2.90 8.85 17.18
N LYS A 7 2.92 9.94 17.96
CA LYS A 7 3.07 11.31 17.43
C LYS A 7 4.40 11.50 16.69
N ALA A 8 5.50 10.95 17.22
CA ALA A 8 6.81 11.01 16.59
C ALA A 8 6.83 10.27 15.24
N ILE A 9 6.29 9.05 15.19
CA ILE A 9 6.18 8.26 13.95
C ILE A 9 5.37 9.03 12.92
N LYS A 10 4.16 9.50 13.27
CA LYS A 10 3.28 10.25 12.36
C LYS A 10 3.96 11.51 11.80
N LYS A 11 4.72 12.24 12.61
CA LYS A 11 5.49 13.41 12.18
C LYS A 11 6.58 13.01 11.19
N HIS A 12 7.32 11.95 11.46
CA HIS A 12 8.40 11.47 10.60
C HIS A 12 7.87 10.95 9.25
N MET A 13 6.76 10.21 9.25
CA MET A 13 6.09 9.75 8.03
C MET A 13 5.75 10.92 7.10
N ARG A 14 5.15 11.99 7.64
CA ARG A 14 4.78 13.19 6.87
C ARG A 14 6.02 13.92 6.34
N LYS A 15 7.07 14.02 7.14
CA LYS A 15 8.35 14.63 6.74
C LYS A 15 8.95 13.92 5.53
N ASN A 16 8.97 12.59 5.52
CA ASN A 16 9.51 11.81 4.39
C ASN A 16 8.72 12.04 3.09
N VAL A 17 7.39 12.12 3.14
CA VAL A 17 6.55 12.41 1.96
C VAL A 17 6.84 13.81 1.41
N LEU A 18 6.99 14.80 2.28
CA LEU A 18 7.21 16.20 1.89
C LEU A 18 8.63 16.45 1.35
N GLU A 19 9.66 15.91 2.01
CA GLU A 19 11.05 16.20 1.68
C GLU A 19 11.61 15.25 0.62
N LYS A 20 11.33 13.95 0.75
CA LYS A 20 11.91 12.91 -0.10
C LYS A 20 10.99 12.50 -1.24
N LYS A 21 9.72 12.95 -1.23
CA LYS A 21 8.67 12.54 -2.20
C LYS A 21 8.47 11.03 -2.27
N LEU A 22 8.78 10.33 -1.17
CA LEU A 22 8.66 8.89 -1.02
C LEU A 22 7.61 8.55 0.03
N ARG A 23 6.81 7.54 -0.25
CA ARG A 23 5.89 6.90 0.72
C ARG A 23 6.68 5.93 1.60
N LEU A 24 6.00 5.34 2.58
CA LEU A 24 6.60 4.49 3.60
C LEU A 24 7.15 3.17 3.08
N ASP A 25 6.55 2.68 2.00
CA ASP A 25 6.95 1.49 1.27
C ASP A 25 7.94 1.81 0.13
N GLY A 26 8.45 3.05 0.07
CA GLY A 26 9.41 3.50 -0.93
C GLY A 26 8.80 3.89 -2.28
N ARG A 27 7.48 3.81 -2.46
CA ARG A 27 6.82 4.23 -3.69
C ARG A 27 6.85 5.75 -3.88
N LYS A 28 6.87 6.19 -5.13
CA LYS A 28 6.66 7.60 -5.48
C LYS A 28 5.22 8.04 -5.18
N LEU A 29 4.98 9.35 -5.19
CA LEU A 29 3.66 9.92 -4.92
C LEU A 29 2.59 9.50 -5.96
N ASN A 30 3.02 9.23 -7.19
CA ASN A 30 2.18 8.85 -8.33
C ASN A 30 2.27 7.36 -8.67
N GLU A 31 2.92 6.55 -7.83
CA GLU A 31 3.15 5.13 -8.09
C GLU A 31 2.14 4.24 -7.35
N VAL A 32 1.47 3.38 -8.13
CA VAL A 32 0.49 2.42 -7.63
C VAL A 32 1.22 1.15 -7.13
N ARG A 33 0.64 0.41 -6.17
CA ARG A 33 1.19 -0.90 -5.76
C ARG A 33 1.13 -1.90 -6.92
N PRO A 34 2.01 -2.92 -6.94
CA PRO A 34 1.93 -4.00 -7.90
C PRO A 34 0.52 -4.60 -7.92
N VAL A 35 0.02 -4.88 -9.13
CA VAL A 35 -1.30 -5.47 -9.35
C VAL A 35 -1.10 -6.89 -9.83
N PHE A 36 -1.84 -7.81 -9.23
CA PHE A 36 -1.94 -9.19 -9.68
C PHE A 36 -3.41 -9.50 -9.97
N GLY A 37 -3.64 -10.25 -11.05
CA GLY A 37 -4.97 -10.64 -11.50
C GLY A 37 -4.93 -12.04 -12.10
N GLU A 38 -5.89 -12.88 -11.71
CA GLU A 38 -6.05 -14.24 -12.21
C GLU A 38 -7.54 -14.52 -12.44
N PHE A 39 -7.88 -15.30 -13.47
CA PHE A 39 -9.25 -15.70 -13.80
C PHE A 39 -9.40 -17.21 -13.74
N GLY A 40 -10.62 -17.71 -13.50
CA GLY A 40 -10.90 -19.15 -13.46
C GLY A 40 -10.41 -19.86 -12.20
N VAL A 41 -10.21 -19.12 -11.11
CA VAL A 41 -9.68 -19.62 -9.82
C VAL A 41 -10.57 -20.71 -9.19
N LEU A 42 -11.88 -20.68 -9.44
CA LEU A 42 -12.82 -21.65 -8.89
C LEU A 42 -13.32 -22.63 -9.97
N PRO A 43 -13.35 -23.95 -9.67
CA PRO A 43 -13.61 -24.98 -10.67
C PRO A 43 -15.08 -25.14 -11.08
N ARG A 44 -16.04 -24.55 -10.36
CA ARG A 44 -17.49 -24.80 -10.53
C ARG A 44 -18.34 -23.55 -10.73
N THR A 45 -17.74 -22.36 -10.79
CA THR A 45 -18.48 -21.11 -11.01
C THR A 45 -18.54 -20.75 -12.50
N HIS A 46 -19.59 -20.06 -12.93
CA HIS A 46 -19.70 -19.55 -14.32
C HIS A 46 -18.56 -18.59 -14.69
N GLY A 47 -18.04 -17.87 -13.70
CA GLY A 47 -16.82 -17.08 -13.78
C GLY A 47 -16.22 -16.91 -12.40
N SER A 48 -14.91 -16.76 -12.33
CA SER A 48 -14.17 -16.42 -11.10
C SER A 48 -12.96 -15.57 -11.46
N ALA A 49 -12.60 -14.67 -10.56
CA ALA A 49 -11.40 -13.86 -10.69
C ALA A 49 -10.82 -13.52 -9.30
N LEU A 50 -9.50 -13.50 -9.20
CA LEU A 50 -8.74 -13.03 -8.05
C LEU A 50 -8.00 -11.75 -8.45
N PHE A 51 -8.13 -10.71 -7.64
CA PHE A 51 -7.43 -9.46 -7.80
C PHE A 51 -6.69 -9.11 -6.50
N GLN A 52 -5.41 -8.75 -6.61
CA GLN A 52 -4.57 -8.38 -5.47
C GLN A 52 -3.79 -7.09 -5.77
N ARG A 53 -3.83 -6.14 -4.82
CA ARG A 53 -3.11 -4.86 -4.89
C ARG A 53 -2.74 -4.25 -3.54
#